data_AF-A0A956FZE6-F1
#
_entry.id   AF-A0A956FZE6-F1
#
_cell.length_a   1.000
_cell.length_b   1.000
_cell.length_c   1.000
_cell.angle_alpha   90.00
_cell.angle_beta   90.00
_cell.angle_gamma   90.00
#
_symmetry.space_group_name_H-M   'P 1'
#
loop_
_entity.id
_entity.type
_entity.pdbx_description
1 polymer ?
#
loop_
_entity_poly.entity_id
_entity_poly.type
_entity_poly.pdbx_seq_one_letter_code
_entity_poly.pdbx_strand_id
1 'polypeptide(L)'
;MSTRAYARPAPRVLIAALALLACACATASATEGQLIRRAAFDLQCPADALETVPLDERSVGVRGCARQATYVEHCETGANPYGTYRHSCTWVLNSDGRELPPRDASEPPVASLDAAAR
;
A
#
# COMPACT_ATOMS: atom_id res chain seq x y z
N MET A 1 -58.81 5.36 3.83
CA MET A 1 -57.80 5.75 2.81
C MET A 1 -57.44 7.21 3.03
N SER A 2 -56.30 7.51 3.66
CA SER A 2 -55.79 8.88 3.85
C SER A 2 -54.48 9.02 3.10
N THR A 3 -54.48 9.82 2.04
CA THR A 3 -53.30 10.17 1.27
C THR A 3 -52.43 11.12 2.08
N ARG A 4 -51.26 10.67 2.53
CA ARG A 4 -50.23 11.58 3.08
C ARG A 4 -49.66 12.41 1.92
N ALA A 5 -49.87 13.72 1.97
CA ALA A 5 -49.20 14.66 1.10
C ALA A 5 -47.71 14.73 1.50
N TYR A 6 -46.82 14.24 0.65
CA TYR A 6 -45.39 14.47 0.81
C TYR A 6 -45.10 15.94 0.47
N ALA A 7 -44.82 16.73 1.51
CA ALA A 7 -44.32 18.09 1.35
C ALA A 7 -42.99 18.04 0.58
N ARG A 8 -42.92 18.74 -0.56
CA ARG A 8 -41.69 18.87 -1.35
C ARG A 8 -40.69 19.70 -0.53
N PRO A 9 -39.55 19.14 -0.11
CA PRO A 9 -38.55 19.94 0.58
C PRO A 9 -37.99 21.00 -0.37
N ALA A 10 -37.79 22.21 0.13
CA ALA A 10 -37.25 23.33 -0.63
C ALA A 10 -35.85 22.98 -1.22
N PRO A 11 -35.48 23.47 -2.41
CA PRO A 11 -34.24 23.10 -3.10
C PRO A 11 -32.97 23.40 -2.28
N ARG A 12 -33.05 24.36 -1.33
CA ARG A 12 -31.95 24.70 -0.40
C ARG A 12 -31.68 23.59 0.64
N VAL A 13 -32.69 22.82 1.04
CA VAL A 13 -32.57 21.71 1.99
C VAL A 13 -31.87 20.51 1.33
N LEU A 14 -32.11 20.32 0.03
CA LEU A 14 -31.50 19.26 -0.78
C LEU A 14 -30.00 19.52 -1.03
N ILE A 15 -29.60 20.78 -1.22
CA ILE A 15 -28.19 21.18 -1.36
C ILE A 15 -27.42 21.01 -0.04
N ALA A 16 -28.04 21.34 1.10
CA ALA A 16 -27.41 21.16 2.41
C ALA A 16 -27.18 19.68 2.76
N ALA A 17 -28.11 18.79 2.39
CA ALA A 17 -27.97 17.35 2.60
C ALA A 17 -26.87 16.72 1.74
N LEU A 18 -26.66 17.20 0.51
CA LEU A 18 -25.56 16.77 -0.36
C LEU A 18 -24.18 17.24 0.14
N ALA A 19 -24.10 18.42 0.77
CA ALA A 19 -22.84 18.93 1.33
C ALA A 19 -22.38 18.16 2.58
N LEU A 20 -23.30 17.60 3.37
CA LEU A 20 -23.00 16.80 4.57
C LEU A 20 -22.60 15.35 4.27
N LEU A 21 -22.93 14.83 3.07
CA LEU A 21 -22.57 13.46 2.66
C LEU A 21 -21.13 13.36 2.10
N ALA A 22 -20.41 14.47 2.02
CA ALA A 22 -19.00 14.54 1.62
C ALA A 22 -18.02 14.38 2.81
N CYS A 23 -18.45 13.75 3.91
CA CYS A 23 -17.54 13.34 4.98
C CYS A 23 -16.74 12.13 4.50
N ALA A 24 -15.69 12.43 3.76
CA ALA A 24 -14.71 11.50 3.25
C ALA A 24 -14.22 10.57 4.36
N CYS A 25 -14.36 9.28 4.14
CA CYS A 25 -13.68 8.25 4.91
C CYS A 25 -12.17 8.45 4.71
N ALA A 26 -11.54 9.22 5.60
CA ALA A 26 -10.09 9.25 5.72
C ALA A 26 -9.67 7.90 6.30
N THR A 27 -9.45 6.92 5.43
CA THR A 27 -8.78 5.67 5.81
C THR A 27 -7.39 6.05 6.30
N ALA A 28 -7.08 5.70 7.55
CA ALA A 28 -5.80 6.01 8.16
C ALA A 28 -4.73 5.06 7.59
N SER A 29 -4.26 5.32 6.37
CA SER A 29 -3.21 4.54 5.73
C SER A 29 -1.82 4.85 6.29
N ALA A 30 -0.91 3.90 6.14
CA ALA A 30 0.50 4.08 6.41
C ALA A 30 1.10 5.00 5.34
N THR A 31 1.85 6.01 5.78
CA THR A 31 2.41 7.04 4.91
C THR A 31 3.67 6.56 4.18
N GLU A 32 3.95 7.13 3.02
CA GLU A 32 5.20 6.88 2.28
C GLU A 32 6.44 7.25 3.10
N GLY A 33 6.39 8.34 3.89
CA GLY A 33 7.49 8.72 4.77
C GLY A 33 7.80 7.67 5.84
N GLN A 34 6.80 6.92 6.32
CA GLN A 34 7.03 5.79 7.23
C GLN A 34 7.70 4.61 6.51
N LEU A 35 7.28 4.34 5.26
CA LEU A 35 7.88 3.31 4.41
C LEU A 35 9.37 3.59 4.15
N ILE A 36 9.71 4.80 3.69
CA ILE A 36 11.09 5.17 3.35
C ILE A 36 12.02 5.06 4.56
N ARG A 37 11.60 5.53 5.74
CA ARG A 37 12.42 5.42 6.96
C ARG A 37 12.70 3.97 7.35
N ARG A 38 11.67 3.11 7.26
CA ARG A 38 11.82 1.68 7.54
C ARG A 38 12.75 1.01 6.51
N ALA A 39 12.51 1.27 5.23
CA ALA A 39 13.30 0.71 4.15
C ALA A 39 14.77 1.16 4.18
N ALA A 40 15.04 2.40 4.60
CA ALA A 40 16.41 2.88 4.77
C ALA A 40 17.19 2.06 5.80
N PHE A 41 16.53 1.70 6.91
CA PHE A 41 17.11 0.82 7.92
C PHE A 41 17.26 -0.61 7.40
N ASP A 42 16.18 -1.21 6.90
CA ASP A 42 16.14 -2.61 6.46
C ASP A 42 17.11 -2.88 5.28
N LEU A 43 17.22 -1.95 4.34
CA LEU A 43 18.12 -2.06 3.18
C LEU A 43 19.54 -1.54 3.45
N GLN A 44 19.78 -0.87 4.59
CA GLN A 44 21.04 -0.19 4.89
C GLN A 44 21.42 0.84 3.80
N CYS A 45 20.44 1.62 3.37
CA CYS A 45 20.56 2.56 2.25
C CYS A 45 20.04 3.95 2.67
N PRO A 46 20.72 5.05 2.31
CA PRO A 46 20.23 6.40 2.58
C PRO A 46 18.83 6.64 2.00
N ALA A 47 17.96 7.32 2.75
CA ALA A 47 16.57 7.53 2.39
C ALA A 47 16.38 8.28 1.05
N ASP A 48 17.31 9.17 0.71
CA ASP A 48 17.37 9.94 -0.54
C ASP A 48 17.88 9.11 -1.73
N ALA A 49 18.46 7.94 -1.48
CA ALA A 49 18.89 6.98 -2.50
C ALA A 49 17.88 5.85 -2.74
N LEU A 50 16.70 5.92 -2.11
CA LEU A 50 15.62 4.94 -2.25
C LEU A 50 14.55 5.43 -3.22
N GLU A 51 14.03 4.49 -4.00
CA GLU A 51 12.90 4.69 -4.91
C GLU A 51 11.77 3.72 -4.55
N THR A 52 10.54 4.23 -4.49
CA THR A 52 9.31 3.44 -4.30
C THR A 52 8.73 3.04 -5.64
N VAL A 53 8.29 1.78 -5.75
CA VAL A 53 7.63 1.22 -6.92
C VAL A 53 6.29 0.64 -6.44
N PRO A 54 5.15 1.27 -6.75
CA PRO A 54 3.84 0.72 -6.38
C PRO A 54 3.65 -0.62 -7.08
N LEU A 55 3.27 -1.65 -6.32
CA LEU A 55 3.00 -3.00 -6.86
C LEU A 55 1.50 -3.27 -6.89
N ASP A 56 0.79 -2.92 -5.82
CA ASP A 56 -0.67 -2.93 -5.74
C ASP A 56 -1.16 -1.86 -4.72
N GLU A 57 -2.45 -1.89 -4.37
CA GLU A 57 -3.07 -0.93 -3.44
C GLU A 57 -2.46 -0.94 -2.02
N ARG A 58 -1.87 -2.07 -1.59
CA ARG A 58 -1.36 -2.28 -0.24
C ARG A 58 0.06 -2.80 -0.21
N SER A 59 0.73 -2.92 -1.37
CA SER A 59 2.11 -3.36 -1.45
C SER A 59 2.97 -2.43 -2.30
N VAL A 60 4.17 -2.16 -1.79
CA VAL A 60 5.15 -1.25 -2.40
C VAL A 60 6.51 -1.91 -2.41
N GLY A 61 7.12 -1.97 -3.59
CA GLY A 61 8.52 -2.30 -3.74
C GLY A 61 9.38 -1.09 -3.41
N VAL A 62 10.51 -1.30 -2.73
CA VAL A 62 11.51 -0.26 -2.48
C VAL A 62 12.85 -0.77 -2.97
N ARG A 63 13.56 0.05 -3.75
CA ARG A 63 14.87 -0.29 -4.31
C ARG A 63 15.88 0.85 -4.13
N GLY A 64 17.15 0.49 -3.98
CA GLY A 64 18.26 1.42 -3.83
C GLY A 64 19.50 0.70 -3.31
N CYS A 65 20.68 1.28 -3.52
CA CYS A 65 21.95 0.70 -3.07
C CYS A 65 22.16 -0.78 -3.49
N ALA A 66 21.76 -1.13 -4.73
CA ALA A 66 21.78 -2.50 -5.26
C ALA A 66 20.97 -3.53 -4.44
N ARG A 67 19.98 -3.08 -3.68
CA ARG A 67 19.08 -3.90 -2.87
C ARG A 67 17.64 -3.54 -3.19
N GLN A 68 16.74 -4.48 -2.92
CA GLN A 68 15.30 -4.25 -3.04
C GLN A 68 14.53 -5.11 -2.04
N ALA A 69 13.36 -4.63 -1.64
CA ALA A 69 12.42 -5.36 -0.79
C ALA A 69 10.99 -4.96 -1.13
N THR A 70 10.03 -5.84 -0.83
CA THR A 70 8.60 -5.54 -0.91
C THR A 70 8.07 -5.31 0.50
N TYR A 71 7.22 -4.31 0.66
CA TYR A 71 6.53 -4.01 1.91
C TYR A 71 5.03 -4.11 1.69
N VAL A 72 4.32 -4.63 2.69
CA VAL A 72 2.86 -4.71 2.71
C VAL A 72 2.34 -3.83 3.84
N GLU A 73 1.33 -3.03 3.55
CA GLU A 73 0.62 -2.25 4.54
C GLU A 73 -0.24 -3.19 5.39
N HIS A 74 0.11 -3.33 6.67
CA HIS A 74 -0.67 -4.07 7.65
C HIS A 74 -1.53 -3.10 8.45
N CYS A 75 -2.84 -3.35 8.48
CA CYS A 75 -3.81 -2.50 9.17
C CYS A 75 -4.57 -3.30 10.22
N GLU A 76 -4.55 -2.81 11.44
CA GLU A 76 -5.29 -3.37 12.57
C GLU A 76 -6.47 -2.46 12.91
N THR A 77 -7.61 -3.09 13.19
CA THR A 77 -8.81 -2.43 13.72
C THR A 77 -9.15 -3.05 15.06
N GLY A 78 -9.19 -2.23 16.11
CA GLY A 78 -9.49 -2.67 17.47
C GLY A 78 -10.43 -1.70 18.18
N ALA A 79 -11.36 -2.24 18.97
CA ALA A 79 -12.14 -1.46 19.91
C ALA A 79 -11.31 -1.24 21.19
N ASN A 80 -11.24 0.00 21.66
CA ASN A 80 -10.67 0.27 22.98
C ASN A 80 -11.75 0.13 24.09
N PRO A 81 -11.35 0.09 25.38
CA PRO A 81 -12.27 -0.09 26.50
C PRO A 81 -13.37 0.97 26.62
N TYR A 82 -13.21 2.10 25.92
CA TYR A 82 -14.16 3.21 25.88
C TYR A 82 -15.09 3.14 24.66
N GLY A 83 -15.08 2.06 23.89
CA GLY A 83 -15.97 1.83 22.75
C GLY A 83 -15.61 2.64 21.49
N THR A 84 -14.40 3.21 21.42
CA THR A 84 -13.93 3.88 20.19
C THR A 84 -13.04 2.96 19.37
N TYR A 85 -13.22 2.99 18.05
CA TYR A 85 -12.44 2.18 17.11
C TYR A 85 -11.11 2.88 16.80
N ARG A 86 -10.00 2.17 17.02
CA ARG A 86 -8.69 2.57 16.51
C ARG A 86 -8.41 1.81 15.23
N HIS A 87 -8.07 2.56 14.18
CA HIS A 87 -7.54 2.04 12.94
C HIS A 87 -6.08 2.47 12.87
N SER A 88 -5.16 1.51 12.85
CA SER A 88 -3.73 1.78 12.75
C SER A 88 -3.13 0.94 11.63
N CYS A 89 -2.51 1.61 10.66
CA CYS A 89 -1.76 0.97 9.59
C CYS A 89 -0.25 1.19 9.77
N THR A 90 0.53 0.19 9.38
CA THR A 90 1.99 0.21 9.38
C THR A 90 2.54 -0.59 8.20
N TRP A 91 3.75 -0.27 7.74
CA TRP A 91 4.43 -1.04 6.71
C TRP A 91 5.18 -2.20 7.34
N VAL A 92 5.02 -3.41 6.82
CA VAL A 92 5.73 -4.62 7.24
C VAL A 92 6.50 -5.17 6.05
N LEU A 93 7.75 -5.60 6.28
CA LEU A 93 8.54 -6.28 5.26
C LEU A 93 7.80 -7.55 4.81
N ASN A 94 7.62 -7.72 3.51
CA ASN A 94 7.03 -8.92 2.95
C ASN A 94 8.04 -10.07 3.07
N SER A 95 7.99 -10.79 4.19
CA SER A 95 8.86 -11.91 4.51
C SER A 95 8.42 -13.23 3.86
N ASP A 96 7.48 -13.20 2.92
CA ASP A 96 7.16 -14.33 2.03
C ASP A 96 8.30 -14.57 1.02
N GLY A 97 9.55 -14.45 1.46
CA GLY A 97 10.35 -15.65 1.71
C GLY A 97 10.58 -16.56 0.51
N ARG A 98 10.58 -16.03 -0.71
CA ARG A 98 11.50 -16.58 -1.69
C ARG A 98 12.86 -16.01 -1.34
N GLU A 99 13.59 -16.72 -0.47
CA GLU A 99 15.04 -16.69 -0.54
C GLU A 99 15.36 -16.97 -2.01
N LEU A 100 15.74 -15.92 -2.74
CA LEU A 100 16.34 -16.15 -4.04
C LEU A 100 17.53 -17.06 -3.72
N PRO A 101 17.66 -18.24 -4.37
CA PRO A 101 18.87 -19.02 -4.20
C PRO A 101 20.04 -18.06 -4.40
N PRO A 102 21.11 -18.18 -3.59
CA PRO A 102 22.30 -17.37 -3.77
C PRO A 102 22.56 -17.28 -5.27
N ARG A 103 22.59 -16.06 -5.81
CA ARG A 103 23.09 -15.88 -7.18
C ARG A 103 24.55 -16.32 -7.09
N ASP A 104 24.78 -17.61 -7.30
CA ASP A 104 26.09 -18.13 -7.55
C ASP A 104 26.59 -17.31 -8.72
N ALA A 105 27.56 -16.45 -8.44
CA ALA A 105 28.17 -15.49 -9.36
C ALA A 105 29.02 -16.20 -10.43
N SER A 106 28.62 -17.41 -10.81
CA SER A 106 29.37 -18.33 -11.65
C SER A 106 28.50 -19.10 -12.64
N GLU A 107 27.18 -18.87 -12.75
CA GLU A 107 26.46 -19.39 -13.91
C GLU A 107 26.95 -18.63 -15.16
N PRO A 108 27.70 -19.29 -16.07
CA PRO A 108 28.17 -18.64 -17.28
C PRO A 108 26.95 -18.28 -18.14
N PRO A 109 27.03 -17.22 -18.97
CA PRO A 109 25.99 -17.00 -19.95
C PRO A 109 25.80 -18.29 -20.76
N VAL A 110 24.58 -18.83 -20.76
CA VAL A 110 24.19 -19.96 -21.62
C VAL A 110 24.48 -19.55 -23.06
N ALA A 111 25.66 -19.91 -23.53
CA ALA A 111 26.06 -19.74 -24.91
C ALA A 111 25.16 -20.64 -25.75
N SER A 112 24.31 -19.97 -26.54
CA SER A 112 23.62 -20.45 -27.74
C SER A 112 24.12 -21.80 -28.30
N LEU A 113 23.44 -22.89 -27.96
CA LEU A 113 23.08 -23.93 -28.94
C LEU A 113 21.76 -23.42 -29.55
N ASP A 114 21.67 -22.98 -30.80
CA ASP A 114 21.82 -23.84 -31.98
C ASP A 114 22.34 -23.03 -33.20
N ALA A 115 23.57 -23.34 -33.62
CA ALA A 115 24.12 -22.97 -34.92
C ALA A 115 24.51 -24.20 -35.76
N ALA A 116 23.89 -25.35 -35.52
CA ALA A 116 24.22 -26.58 -36.23
C ALA A 116 22.97 -27.42 -36.55
N ALA A 117 22.14 -26.90 -37.45
CA ALA A 117 21.35 -27.73 -38.36
C ALA A 117 21.76 -27.36 -39.79
N ARG A 118 22.89 -27.92 -40.22
CA ARG A 118 23.23 -28.10 -41.64
C ARG A 118 23.11 -29.57 -41.96
#